data_AF-A0A7V5CYH1-F1
#
_entry.id   AF-A0A7V5CYH1-F1
#
_cell.length_a   1.000
_cell.length_b   1.000
_cell.length_c   1.000
_cell.angle_alpha   90.00
_cell.angle_beta   90.00
_cell.angle_gamma   90.00
#
_symmetry.space_group_name_H-M   'P 1'
#
loop_
_entity.id
_entity.type
_entity.pdbx_description
1 polymer ?
#
loop_
_entity_poly.entity_id
_entity_poly.type
_entity_poly.pdbx_seq_one_letter_code
_entity_poly.pdbx_strand_id
1 'polypeptide(L)'
;MTKKKIVLVVFPIVICGLLAAIAVSPAENDLAGTYRLISDTRKDLETGEVLYPYGKNPTGYIMYGKEGRMLVLVVGDERPKPASIAK
;
A
#
# COMPACT_ATOMS: atom_id res chain seq x y z
N MET A 1 -16.60 24.90 -50.38
CA MET A 1 -17.22 24.40 -49.12
C MET A 1 -16.37 23.38 -48.34
N THR A 2 -15.13 23.08 -48.74
CA THR A 2 -14.39 21.88 -48.26
C THR A 2 -13.35 22.17 -47.18
N LYS A 3 -12.74 23.37 -47.15
CA LYS A 3 -11.66 23.71 -46.19
C LYS A 3 -12.14 23.87 -44.75
N LYS A 4 -13.32 24.48 -44.53
CA LYS A 4 -13.90 24.66 -43.17
C LYS A 4 -14.33 23.33 -42.52
N LYS A 5 -14.80 22.35 -43.31
CA LYS A 5 -15.23 21.04 -42.81
C LYS A 5 -14.03 20.17 -42.41
N ILE A 6 -12.90 20.27 -43.12
CA ILE A 6 -11.67 19.54 -42.80
C ILE A 6 -11.06 20.08 -41.48
N VAL A 7 -10.97 21.40 -41.31
CA VAL A 7 -10.44 21.98 -40.05
C VAL A 7 -11.30 21.62 -38.84
N LEU A 8 -12.63 21.60 -39.01
CA LEU A 8 -13.58 21.37 -37.91
C LEU A 8 -13.67 19.89 -37.49
N VAL A 9 -13.21 18.95 -38.33
CA VAL A 9 -13.12 17.50 -38.01
C VAL A 9 -11.72 17.12 -37.53
N VAL A 10 -10.66 17.75 -38.06
CA VAL A 10 -9.27 17.46 -37.64
C VAL A 10 -8.97 18.03 -36.25
N PHE A 11 -9.54 19.19 -35.90
CA PHE A 11 -9.35 19.82 -34.59
C PHE A 11 -9.83 18.98 -33.39
N PRO A 12 -11.04 18.36 -33.38
CA PRO A 12 -11.47 17.49 -32.29
C PRO A 12 -10.74 16.14 -32.26
N ILE A 13 -10.29 15.61 -33.41
CA ILE A 13 -9.54 14.34 -33.47
C ILE A 13 -8.13 14.50 -32.89
N VAL A 14 -7.45 15.61 -33.20
CA VAL A 14 -6.13 15.92 -32.63
C VAL A 14 -6.23 16.17 -31.12
N ILE A 15 -7.29 16.84 -30.64
CA ILE A 15 -7.53 17.06 -29.21
C ILE A 15 -7.80 15.75 -28.48
N CYS A 16 -8.58 14.83 -29.05
CA CYS A 16 -8.86 13.51 -28.45
C CYS A 16 -7.61 12.62 -28.40
N GLY A 17 -6.77 12.65 -29.45
CA GLY A 17 -5.48 11.97 -29.46
C GLY A 17 -4.46 12.52 -28.45
N LEU A 18 -4.48 13.84 -28.19
CA LEU A 18 -3.60 14.46 -27.21
C LEU A 18 -4.03 14.17 -25.76
N LEU A 19 -5.32 14.02 -25.50
CA LEU A 19 -5.87 13.61 -24.19
C LEU A 19 -5.57 12.15 -23.85
N ALA A 20 -5.52 11.26 -24.85
CA ALA A 20 -5.17 9.85 -24.65
C ALA A 20 -3.68 9.61 -24.32
N ALA A 21 -2.80 10.59 -24.57
CA ALA A 21 -1.37 10.49 -24.30
C ALA A 21 -0.97 10.86 -22.86
N ILE A 22 -1.89 11.43 -22.07
CA ILE A 22 -1.70 11.61 -20.62
C ILE A 22 -2.16 10.32 -19.93
N ALA A 23 -1.51 9.20 -20.27
CA ALA A 23 -1.52 8.07 -19.37
C ALA A 23 -0.83 8.53 -18.08
N VAL A 24 -1.61 8.90 -17.07
CA VAL A 24 -1.11 9.04 -15.71
C VAL A 24 -0.53 7.68 -15.39
N SER A 25 0.80 7.55 -15.42
CA SER A 25 1.45 6.40 -14.81
C SER A 25 0.91 6.35 -13.38
N PRO A 26 0.43 5.19 -12.90
CA PRO A 26 0.08 5.09 -11.49
C PRO A 26 1.26 5.66 -10.74
N ALA A 27 1.03 6.69 -9.92
CA ALA A 27 2.09 7.23 -9.08
C ALA A 27 2.72 6.00 -8.42
N GLU A 28 3.98 5.73 -8.75
CA GLU A 28 4.74 4.71 -8.07
C GLU A 28 4.91 5.27 -6.67
N ASN A 29 3.90 5.08 -5.83
CA ASN A 29 3.99 5.35 -4.41
C ASN A 29 5.09 4.41 -3.97
N ASP A 30 6.30 4.96 -3.83
CA ASP A 30 7.47 4.24 -3.37
C ASP A 30 7.22 3.79 -1.93
N LEU A 31 6.54 2.65 -1.83
CA LEU A 31 6.22 1.98 -0.59
C LEU A 31 7.46 1.26 -0.06
N ALA A 32 8.55 1.21 -0.85
CA ALA A 32 9.75 0.52 -0.45
C ALA A 32 10.34 1.18 0.80
N GLY A 33 10.51 0.37 1.83
CA GLY A 33 10.88 0.89 3.13
C GLY A 33 10.58 -0.07 4.25
N THR A 34 10.94 0.36 5.46
CA THR A 34 10.64 -0.34 6.70
C THR A 34 9.81 0.57 7.58
N TYR A 35 8.63 0.09 7.96
CA TYR A 35 7.67 0.85 8.76
C TYR A 35 7.48 0.16 10.11
N ARG A 36 7.38 0.96 11.16
CA ARG A 36 7.14 0.49 12.52
C ARG A 36 5.64 0.32 12.76
N LEU A 37 5.26 -0.79 13.35
CA LEU A 37 3.89 -1.01 13.84
C LEU A 37 3.56 0.02 14.93
N ILE A 38 2.39 0.66 14.82
CA ILE A 38 1.89 1.61 15.82
C ILE A 38 0.92 0.91 16.77
N SER A 39 -0.02 0.13 16.24
CA SER A 39 -1.00 -0.64 17.01
C SER A 39 -1.57 -1.79 16.17
N ASP A 40 -2.09 -2.82 16.84
CA ASP A 40 -2.90 -3.88 16.22
C ASP A 40 -4.11 -4.16 17.11
N THR A 41 -5.30 -4.13 16.51
CA THR A 41 -6.58 -4.42 17.15
C THR A 41 -7.45 -5.16 16.18
N ARG A 42 -8.19 -6.15 16.67
CA ARG A 42 -9.19 -6.88 15.88
C ARG A 42 -10.55 -6.69 16.51
N LYS A 43 -11.56 -6.37 15.71
CA LYS A 43 -12.95 -6.32 16.18
C LYS A 43 -13.69 -7.58 15.74
N ASP A 44 -14.35 -8.24 16.66
CA ASP A 44 -15.32 -9.28 16.34
C ASP A 44 -16.58 -8.64 15.77
N LEU A 45 -17.03 -9.12 14.62
CA LEU A 45 -18.16 -8.52 13.89
C LEU A 45 -19.52 -8.91 14.49
N GLU A 46 -19.60 -10.05 15.15
CA GLU A 46 -20.84 -10.54 15.77
C GLU A 46 -21.04 -9.91 17.15
N THR A 47 -20.02 -9.96 18.01
CA THR A 47 -20.11 -9.48 19.40
C THR A 47 -19.75 -8.01 19.56
N GLY A 48 -19.00 -7.44 18.60
CA GLY A 48 -18.46 -6.09 18.69
C GLY A 48 -17.24 -5.97 19.61
N GLU A 49 -16.76 -7.07 20.19
CA GLU A 49 -15.60 -7.10 21.09
C GLU A 49 -14.31 -6.68 20.38
N VAL A 50 -13.47 -5.91 21.08
CA VAL A 50 -12.13 -5.54 20.59
C VAL A 50 -11.09 -6.44 21.24
N LEU A 51 -10.40 -7.19 20.40
CA LEU A 51 -9.32 -8.11 20.73
C LEU A 51 -7.98 -7.48 20.40
N TYR A 52 -6.96 -7.90 21.15
CA TYR A 52 -5.57 -7.49 21.00
C TYR A 52 -4.72 -8.73 20.69
N PRO A 53 -4.62 -9.17 19.42
CA PRO A 53 -4.03 -10.46 19.05
C PRO A 53 -2.58 -10.65 19.52
N TYR A 54 -1.86 -9.54 19.66
CA TYR A 54 -0.46 -9.51 20.09
C TYR A 54 -0.26 -8.73 21.40
N GLY A 55 -1.31 -8.54 22.21
CA GLY A 55 -1.26 -7.65 23.37
C GLY A 55 -1.53 -6.20 23.02
N LYS A 56 -1.55 -5.33 24.03
CA LYS A 56 -1.95 -3.92 23.91
C LYS A 56 -0.83 -3.03 23.37
N ASN A 57 0.43 -3.43 23.47
CA ASN A 57 1.61 -2.63 23.10
C ASN A 57 2.60 -3.40 22.19
N PRO A 58 2.14 -4.07 21.12
CA PRO A 58 2.99 -4.96 20.35
C PRO A 58 4.14 -4.19 19.69
N THR A 59 5.25 -4.88 19.48
CA THR A 59 6.39 -4.34 18.71
C THR A 59 6.47 -5.06 17.38
N GLY A 60 6.56 -4.32 16.28
CA GLY A 60 6.66 -4.94 14.96
C GLY A 60 7.16 -4.02 13.88
N TYR A 61 7.54 -4.63 12.76
CA TYR A 61 7.98 -3.96 11.56
C TYR A 61 7.40 -4.66 10.33
N ILE A 62 7.05 -3.86 9.33
CA ILE A 62 6.72 -4.32 7.98
C ILE A 62 7.72 -3.73 7.00
N MET A 63 8.22 -4.58 6.10
CA MET A 63 9.15 -4.20 5.06
C MET A 63 8.53 -4.47 3.70
N TYR A 64 8.66 -3.49 2.80
CA TYR A 64 8.38 -3.64 1.38
C TYR A 64 9.70 -3.46 0.63
N GLY A 65 10.13 -4.50 -0.09
CA GLY A 65 11.30 -4.47 -0.96
C GLY A 65 10.95 -3.84 -2.30
N LYS A 66 11.93 -3.20 -2.95
CA LYS A 66 11.78 -2.58 -4.28
C LYS A 66 11.45 -3.60 -5.36
N GLU A 67 11.84 -4.85 -5.13
CA GLU A 67 11.58 -6.02 -5.96
C GLU A 67 10.21 -6.66 -5.71
N GLY A 68 9.34 -6.01 -4.93
CA GLY A 68 7.96 -6.47 -4.67
C GLY A 68 7.86 -7.55 -3.59
N ARG A 69 8.92 -7.79 -2.82
CA ARG A 69 8.89 -8.69 -1.65
C ARG A 69 8.31 -7.96 -0.44
N MET A 70 7.63 -8.71 0.43
CA MET A 70 7.09 -8.21 1.67
C MET A 70 7.44 -9.15 2.82
N LEU A 71 7.81 -8.57 3.97
CA LEU A 71 8.02 -9.30 5.21
C LEU A 71 7.40 -8.53 6.38
N VAL A 72 6.71 -9.25 7.26
CA VAL A 72 6.14 -8.71 8.49
C VAL A 72 6.66 -9.51 9.68
N LEU A 73 7.10 -8.80 10.70
CA LEU A 73 7.39 -9.37 12.02
C LEU A 73 6.60 -8.59 13.06
N VAL A 74 5.70 -9.28 13.77
CA VAL A 74 5.02 -8.75 14.95
C VAL A 74 5.37 -9.63 16.13
N VAL A 75 5.82 -8.99 17.21
CA VAL A 75 6.14 -9.61 18.48
C VAL A 75 5.13 -9.08 19.49
N GLY A 76 4.40 -10.01 20.10
CA GLY A 76 3.46 -9.67 21.14
C GLY A 76 4.13 -9.19 22.42
N ASP A 77 3.33 -8.52 23.24
CA ASP A 77 3.71 -8.08 24.58
C ASP A 77 4.27 -9.25 25.40
N GLU A 78 5.23 -8.95 26.28
CA GLU A 78 5.75 -9.92 27.25
C GLU A 78 6.32 -11.21 26.64
N ARG A 79 6.78 -11.18 25.38
CA ARG A 79 7.45 -12.32 24.76
C ARG A 79 8.57 -12.84 25.68
N PRO A 80 8.52 -14.11 26.15
CA PRO A 80 9.53 -14.65 27.04
C PRO A 80 10.88 -14.70 26.32
N LYS A 81 11.95 -14.47 27.09
CA LYS A 81 13.30 -14.67 26.57
C LYS A 81 13.48 -16.15 26.20
N PRO A 82 14.15 -16.45 25.09
CA PRO A 82 14.45 -17.83 24.75
C PRO A 82 15.24 -18.49 25.88
N ALA A 83 14.97 -19.77 26.13
CA ALA A 83 15.75 -20.55 27.07
C ALA A 83 17.22 -20.53 26.62
N SER A 84 18.13 -20.22 27.54
CA SER A 84 19.56 -20.22 27.24
C SER A 84 19.98 -21.64 26.90
N ILE A 85 20.70 -21.81 25.78
CA ILE A 85 21.50 -23.01 25.57
C ILE A 85 22.77 -22.78 26.38
N ALA A 86 22.83 -23.31 27.60
CA ALA A 86 24.06 -23.32 28.37
C ALA A 86 25.17 -23.94 27.50
N LYS A 87 26.26 -23.20 27.31
CA LYS A 87 27.39 -23.58 26.46
C LYS A 87 28.25 -24.63 27.14
#